data_AF-A0A6B3GZC7-F1
#
_entry.id   AF-A0A6B3GZC7-F1
#
_cell.length_a   1.000
_cell.length_b   1.000
_cell.length_c   1.000
_cell.angle_alpha   90.00
_cell.angle_beta   90.00
_cell.angle_gamma   90.00
#
_symmetry.space_group_name_H-M   'P 1'
#
loop_
_entity.id
_entity.type
_entity.pdbx_description
1 polymer ?
#
loop_
_entity_poly.entity_id
_entity_poly.type
_entity_poly.pdbx_seq_one_letter_code
_entity_poly.pdbx_strand_id
1 'polypeptide(L)' 'MAVRLTTTPQAAPAFLETGRLVLRPATAADAPDLLALDNDPAVMRYINGGRPTSVEDIRDRTLPRLLHDHACTGT' A
#
# COMPACT_ATOMS: atom_id res chain seq x y z
N MET A 1 7.06 -14.86 -30.70
CA MET A 1 5.94 -14.56 -29.79
C MET A 1 6.09 -13.10 -29.37
N ALA A 2 5.07 -12.29 -29.60
CA ALA A 2 5.12 -10.85 -29.35
C ALA A 2 4.77 -10.55 -27.89
N VAL A 3 5.72 -10.05 -27.11
CA VAL A 3 5.46 -9.48 -25.79
C VAL A 3 4.82 -8.11 -26.02
N ARG A 4 3.52 -8.00 -25.73
CA ARG A 4 2.84 -6.70 -25.68
C ARG A 4 3.28 -6.00 -24.42
N LEU A 5 4.05 -4.93 -24.56
CA LEU A 5 4.31 -3.97 -23.49
C LEU A 5 3.04 -3.12 -23.32
N THR A 6 2.13 -3.54 -22.44
CA THR A 6 1.09 -2.63 -21.94
C THR A 6 1.76 -1.72 -20.92
N THR A 7 2.23 -0.55 -21.36
CA THR A 7 2.70 0.51 -20.46
C THR A 7 1.50 1.06 -19.69
N THR A 8 1.27 0.50 -18.51
CA THR A 8 0.54 1.16 -17.41
C THR A 8 1.53 2.15 -16.77
N PRO A 9 1.11 3.35 -16.30
CA PRO A 9 2.02 4.29 -15.64
C PRO A 9 2.78 3.59 -14.51
N GLN A 10 4.10 3.61 -14.60
CA GLN A 10 4.97 2.74 -13.82
C GLN A 10 5.04 3.22 -12.36
N ALA A 11 4.28 2.55 -11.49
CA ALA A 11 4.71 2.33 -10.11
C ALA A 11 6.03 1.54 -10.15
N ALA A 12 6.96 1.80 -9.23
CA ALA A 12 8.24 1.12 -9.12
C ALA A 12 8.13 -0.41 -9.30
N PRO A 13 9.16 -1.10 -9.84
CA PRO A 13 9.11 -2.54 -10.08
C PRO A 13 8.71 -3.30 -8.81
N ALA A 14 7.91 -4.36 -8.98
CA ALA A 14 7.44 -5.17 -7.85
C ALA A 14 8.62 -5.83 -7.11
N PHE A 15 8.56 -5.83 -5.78
CA PHE A 15 9.58 -6.43 -4.91
C PHE A 15 9.50 -7.96 -4.91
N LEU A 16 8.28 -8.53 -4.93
CA LEU A 16 8.06 -9.98 -4.93
C LEU A 16 6.80 -10.35 -5.73
N GLU A 17 6.92 -11.34 -6.59
CA GLU A 17 5.80 -11.91 -7.33
C GLU A 17 5.66 -13.41 -7.03
N THR A 18 4.41 -13.86 -6.92
CA THR A 18 4.04 -15.27 -6.77
C THR A 18 3.00 -15.62 -7.83
N GLY A 19 2.58 -16.88 -7.90
CA GLY A 19 1.54 -17.30 -8.85
C GLY A 19 0.18 -16.61 -8.67
N ARG A 20 -0.06 -15.88 -7.56
CA ARG A 20 -1.34 -15.21 -7.26
C ARG A 20 -1.23 -13.77 -6.79
N LEU A 21 -0.07 -13.33 -6.30
CA LEU A 21 0.10 -12.03 -5.63
C LEU A 21 1.37 -11.34 -6.12
N VAL A 22 1.26 -10.02 -6.23
CA VAL A 22 2.35 -9.09 -6.49
C VAL A 22 2.47 -8.16 -5.30
N LEU A 23 3.65 -8.14 -4.68
CA LEU A 23 3.99 -7.18 -3.64
C LEU A 23 4.85 -6.08 -4.26
N ARG A 24 4.29 -4.88 -4.33
CA ARG A 24 4.95 -3.67 -4.85
C ARG A 24 5.08 -2.61 -3.76
N PRO A 25 6.00 -1.64 -3.91
CA PRO A 25 5.98 -0.45 -3.09
C PRO A 25 4.60 0.21 -3.06
N ALA A 26 4.21 0.71 -1.89
CA ALA A 26 3.00 1.50 -1.74
C ALA A 26 3.15 2.82 -2.52
N THR A 27 2.03 3.38 -2.95
CA THR A 27 1.95 4.65 -3.65
C THR A 27 0.87 5.53 -3.03
N ALA A 28 0.88 6.83 -3.33
CA ALA A 28 -0.17 7.73 -2.86
C ALA A 28 -1.58 7.32 -3.33
N ALA A 29 -1.67 6.60 -4.45
CA ALA A 29 -2.93 6.11 -4.99
C ALA A 29 -3.58 5.03 -4.11
N ASP A 30 -2.84 4.40 -3.20
CA ASP A 30 -3.33 3.35 -2.31
C ASP A 30 -4.03 3.91 -1.06
N ALA A 31 -4.02 5.23 -0.85
CA ALA A 31 -4.59 5.88 0.33
C ALA A 31 -6.09 5.56 0.58
N PRO A 32 -6.97 5.48 -0.43
CA PRO A 32 -8.37 5.11 -0.21
C PRO A 32 -8.53 3.69 0.35
N ASP A 33 -7.73 2.74 -0.15
CA ASP A 33 -7.76 1.34 0.32
C ASP A 33 -7.22 1.22 1.75
N LEU A 34 -6.15 1.98 2.07
CA LEU A 34 -5.62 2.08 3.43
C LEU A 34 -6.66 2.65 4.40
N LEU A 35 -7.35 3.72 4.03
CA LEU A 35 -8.40 4.31 4.86
C LEU A 35 -9.55 3.33 5.12
N ALA A 36 -9.98 2.59 4.09
CA ALA A 36 -11.04 1.60 4.23
C ALA A 36 -10.64 0.48 5.19
N LEU A 37 -9.40 -0.02 5.07
CA LEU A 37 -8.87 -1.06 5.94
C LEU A 37 -8.73 -0.58 7.39
N ASP A 38 -8.17 0.61 7.59
CA ASP A 38 -7.95 1.21 8.91
C ASP A 38 -9.25 1.67 9.59
N ASN A 39 -10.37 1.75 8.86
CA ASN A 39 -11.68 2.00 9.44
C ASN A 39 -12.52 0.73 9.63
N ASP A 40 -12.04 -0.44 9.20
CA ASP A 40 -12.74 -1.69 9.48
C ASP A 40 -12.51 -2.10 10.95
N PRO A 41 -13.54 -2.03 11.83
CA PRO A 41 -13.39 -2.40 13.23
C PRO A 41 -13.07 -3.90 13.40
N ALA A 42 -13.43 -4.75 12.43
CA ALA A 42 -13.13 -6.17 12.48
C ALA A 42 -11.65 -6.47 12.28
N VAL A 43 -10.94 -5.61 11.56
CA VAL A 43 -9.48 -5.67 11.39
C VAL A 43 -8.80 -4.95 12.55
N MET A 44 -9.18 -3.70 12.77
CA MET A 44 -8.46 -2.81 13.70
C MET A 44 -8.58 -3.23 15.16
N ARG A 45 -9.57 -4.05 15.53
CA ARG A 45 -9.62 -4.68 16.87
C ARG A 45 -8.33 -5.42 17.24
N TYR A 46 -7.65 -6.00 16.26
CA TYR A 46 -6.39 -6.73 16.47
C TYR A 46 -5.15 -5.84 16.47
N ILE A 47 -5.25 -4.60 15.99
CA ILE A 47 -4.10 -3.69 15.81
C ILE A 47 -4.10 -2.59 16.87
N ASN A 48 -5.20 -1.84 16.97
CA ASN A 48 -5.29 -0.66 17.84
C ASN A 48 -6.51 -0.68 18.78
N GLY A 49 -7.24 -1.80 18.83
CA GLY A 49 -8.47 -1.95 19.62
C GLY A 49 -9.74 -1.46 18.90
N GLY A 50 -9.69 -1.29 17.57
CA GLY A 50 -10.85 -0.90 16.77
C GLY A 50 -11.09 0.61 16.71
N ARG A 51 -10.07 1.42 17.02
CA ARG A 51 -10.18 2.88 16.90
C ARG A 51 -10.16 3.25 15.41
N PRO A 52 -11.21 3.95 14.91
CA PRO A 52 -11.26 4.38 13.51
C PRO A 52 -10.18 5.42 13.22
N THR A 53 -9.76 5.48 11.96
CA THR A 53 -8.69 6.36 11.49
C THR A 53 -9.25 7.46 10.59
N SER A 54 -8.83 8.70 10.81
CA SER A 54 -9.27 9.84 9.98
C SER A 54 -8.53 9.88 8.63
N VAL A 55 -9.10 10.60 7.65
CA VAL A 55 -8.42 10.85 6.36
C VAL A 55 -7.12 11.62 6.58
N GLU A 56 -7.11 12.55 7.52
CA GLU A 56 -5.96 13.34 7.93
C GLU A 56 -4.86 12.46 8.51
N ASP A 57 -5.19 11.50 9.39
CA ASP A 57 -4.22 10.54 9.92
C ASP A 57 -3.63 9.67 8.80
N ILE A 58 -4.43 9.22 7.83
CA ILE A 58 -3.90 8.49 6.67
C ILE A 58 -2.93 9.37 5.88
N ARG A 59 -3.33 10.59 5.52
CA ARG A 59 -2.54 11.50 4.68
C ARG A 59 -1.26 11.96 5.35
N ASP A 60 -1.32 12.31 6.63
CA ASP A 60 -0.25 13.02 7.33
C ASP A 60 0.66 12.09 8.13
N ARG A 61 0.23 10.84 8.39
CA ARG A 61 1.00 9.89 9.23
C ARG A 61 1.20 8.53 8.59
N THR A 62 0.14 7.85 8.17
CA THR A 62 0.24 6.46 7.67
C THR A 62 0.93 6.42 6.31
N LEU A 63 0.45 7.22 5.36
CA LEU A 63 0.96 7.23 3.99
C LEU A 63 2.43 7.68 3.94
N PRO A 64 2.88 8.77 4.59
CA PRO A 64 4.28 9.15 4.60
C PRO A 64 5.22 8.07 5.16
N ARG A 65 4.75 7.28 6.14
CA ARG A 65 5.53 6.15 6.67
C ARG A 65 5.64 4.99 5.68
N LEU A 66 4.57 4.68 4.94
CA LEU A 66 4.57 3.59 3.96
C LEU A 66 5.32 3.94 2.67
N LEU A 67 5.35 5.22 2.31
CA LEU A 67 6.13 5.72 1.18
C LEU A 67 7.60 5.99 1.53
N HIS A 68 8.00 5.76 2.79
CA HIS A 68 9.37 5.92 3.20
C HIS A 68 10.24 4.86 2.54
N ASP A 69 11.29 5.31 1.88
CA ASP A 69 12.28 4.43 1.28
C ASP A 69 13.07 3.71 2.38
N HIS A 70 13.05 2.38 2.34
CA HIS A 70 13.82 1.55 3.24
C HIS A 70 14.88 0.78 2.44
N ALA A 71 16.15 0.90 2.85
CA ALA A 71 17.27 0.25 2.17
C ALA A 71 17.12 -1.29 2.04
N CYS A 72 16.28 -1.93 2.85
CA CYS A 72 15.99 -3.36 2.79
C CYS A 72 14.85 -3.76 1.83
N THR A 73 14.08 -2.82 1.28
CA THR A 73 12.95 -3.08 0.36
C THR A 73 13.29 -2.85 -1.11
N GLY A 74 14.54 -2.50 -1.43
CA GLY A 74 15.02 -2.36 -2.81
C GLY A 74 14.41 -1.18 -3.57
N THR A 75 13.92 -0.18 -2.85
CA THR A 75 13.43 1.10 -3.37
C THR A 75 14.57 2.06 -3.70
#